data_AF-A0A418GMP4-F1
#
_entry.id   AF-A0A418GMP4-F1
#
_cell.length_a   1.000
_cell.length_b   1.000
_cell.length_c   1.000
_cell.angle_alpha   90.00
_cell.angle_beta   90.00
_cell.angle_gamma   90.00
#
_symmetry.space_group_name_H-M   'P 1'
#
loop_
_entity.id
_entity.type
_entity.pdbx_description
1 polymer ?
#
loop_
_entity_poly.entity_id
_entity_poly.type
_entity_poly.pdbx_seq_one_letter_code
_entity_poly.pdbx_strand_id
1 'polypeptide(L)'
;MELLLLSNSTLPGKAWLEHALPLIAEQLQGRRSAVFIPFAGVTQTWDDYTAKTAAVLAPLGVSVTGIHSVVDPVAAIENAEIVIVGGGNTFQLLKQCRERGLLAPITDVVKRGALYIGWSAGANLACPTIRTTNDMP
;
A
#
# COMPACT_ATOMS: atom_id res chain seq x y z
N MET A 1 4.56 -5.97 15.03
CA MET A 1 4.10 -5.61 13.67
C MET A 1 4.39 -4.15 13.48
N GLU A 2 4.90 -3.76 12.32
CA GLU A 2 5.21 -2.37 11.97
C GLU A 2 4.15 -1.87 10.99
N LEU A 3 3.35 -0.88 11.38
CA LEU A 3 2.24 -0.36 10.58
C LEU A 3 2.27 1.18 10.56
N LEU A 4 2.05 1.77 9.40
CA LEU A 4 1.74 3.18 9.21
C LEU A 4 0.37 3.31 8.54
N LEU A 5 -0.63 3.78 9.29
CA LEU A 5 -2.02 3.87 8.85
C LEU A 5 -2.45 5.34 8.77
N LEU A 6 -2.42 5.90 7.57
CA LEU A 6 -2.69 7.30 7.28
C LEU A 6 -4.18 7.50 6.96
N SER A 7 -4.80 8.53 7.52
CA SER A 7 -6.21 8.84 7.23
C SER A 7 -6.42 9.22 5.76
N ASN A 8 -5.54 10.05 5.20
CA ASN A 8 -5.59 10.54 3.83
C ASN A 8 -4.18 10.73 3.24
N SER A 9 -4.08 10.99 1.94
CA SER A 9 -2.78 11.13 1.26
C SER A 9 -2.21 12.54 1.23
N THR A 10 -3.03 13.58 1.40
CA THR A 10 -2.63 14.97 1.08
C THR A 10 -3.25 15.96 2.06
N LEU A 11 -2.41 16.73 2.74
CA LEU A 11 -2.86 17.86 3.58
C LEU A 11 -3.13 19.09 2.71
N PRO A 12 -3.99 20.04 3.15
CA PRO A 12 -4.22 21.28 2.42
C PRO A 12 -2.92 22.04 2.13
N GLY A 13 -2.70 22.42 0.88
CA GLY A 13 -1.50 23.16 0.44
C GLY A 13 -0.20 22.34 0.39
N LYS A 14 -0.26 21.01 0.56
CA LYS A 14 0.89 20.11 0.53
C LYS A 14 0.88 19.19 -0.68
N ALA A 15 2.05 18.70 -1.08
CA ALA A 15 2.16 17.67 -2.09
C ALA A 15 1.61 16.33 -1.61
N TRP A 16 1.32 15.45 -2.56
CA TRP A 16 0.83 14.10 -2.29
C TRP A 16 1.87 13.30 -1.49
N LEU A 17 1.42 12.68 -0.39
CA LEU A 17 2.21 11.97 0.62
C LEU A 17 3.33 12.78 1.32
N GLU A 18 3.45 14.09 1.09
CA GLU A 18 4.51 14.92 1.68
C GLU A 18 4.58 14.78 3.21
N HIS A 19 3.43 14.82 3.88
CA HIS A 19 3.33 14.69 5.33
C HIS A 19 3.69 13.29 5.85
N ALA A 20 3.64 12.26 5.00
CA ALA A 20 3.94 10.89 5.36
C ALA A 20 5.44 10.56 5.21
N LEU A 21 6.15 11.26 4.32
CA LEU A 21 7.57 10.99 4.04
C LEU A 21 8.47 10.93 5.29
N PRO A 22 8.42 11.87 6.26
CA PRO A 22 9.25 11.78 7.46
C PRO A 22 8.89 10.56 8.33
N LEU A 23 7.61 10.22 8.44
CA LEU A 23 7.14 9.07 9.22
C LEU A 23 7.59 7.75 8.58
N ILE A 24 7.48 7.66 7.26
CA ILE A 24 7.97 6.51 6.49
C ILE A 24 9.47 6.37 6.71
N ALA A 25 10.24 7.45 6.54
CA ALA A 25 11.70 7.44 6.68
C ALA A 25 12.17 6.90 8.04
N GLU A 26 11.50 7.31 9.12
CA GLU A 26 11.77 6.84 10.48
C GLU A 26 11.50 5.33 10.64
N GLN A 27 10.40 4.83 10.06
CA GLN A 27 10.00 3.42 10.18
C GLN A 27 10.68 2.46 9.19
N LEU A 28 11.36 2.96 8.15
CA LEU A 28 12.02 2.08 7.17
C LEU A 28 13.03 1.14 7.85
N GLN A 29 13.82 1.64 8.81
CA GLN A 29 14.85 0.87 9.54
C GLN A 29 15.73 0.00 8.61
N GLY A 30 16.11 0.54 7.46
CA GLY A 30 16.95 -0.15 6.46
C GLY A 30 16.19 -0.91 5.37
N ARG A 31 14.88 -1.11 5.49
CA ARG A 31 14.04 -1.72 4.43
C ARG A 31 14.03 -0.87 3.17
N ARG A 32 14.06 -1.49 1.99
CA ARG A 32 14.13 -0.83 0.69
C ARG A 32 13.22 -1.45 -0.37
N SER A 33 12.90 -2.74 -0.28
CA SER A 33 12.11 -3.45 -1.28
C SER A 33 10.62 -3.44 -0.93
N ALA A 34 9.82 -2.73 -1.71
CA ALA A 34 8.39 -2.58 -1.51
C ALA A 34 7.56 -3.18 -2.65
N VAL A 35 6.48 -3.85 -2.28
CA VAL A 35 5.37 -4.14 -3.21
C VAL A 35 4.25 -3.13 -2.99
N PHE A 36 3.68 -2.63 -4.08
CA PHE A 36 2.54 -1.72 -4.05
C PHE A 36 1.27 -2.43 -4.49
N ILE A 37 0.20 -2.29 -3.71
CA ILE A 37 -1.13 -2.81 -3.95
C ILE A 37 -2.00 -1.66 -4.50
N PRO A 38 -2.18 -1.54 -5.83
CA PRO A 38 -2.79 -0.37 -6.47
C PRO A 38 -4.31 -0.46 -6.61
N PHE A 39 -4.91 -1.57 -6.19
CA PHE A 39 -6.26 -1.98 -6.59
C PHE A 39 -7.39 -1.07 -6.09
N ALA A 40 -7.12 -0.15 -5.18
CA ALA A 40 -8.07 0.90 -4.81
C ALA A 40 -8.25 1.95 -5.92
N GLY A 41 -7.26 2.13 -6.80
CA GLY A 41 -7.33 3.08 -7.92
C GLY A 41 -8.37 2.67 -8.96
N VAL A 42 -9.34 3.56 -9.21
CA VAL A 42 -10.44 3.36 -10.19
C VAL A 42 -10.27 4.26 -11.41
N THR A 43 -9.95 5.55 -11.19
CA THR A 43 -9.95 6.59 -12.23
C THR A 43 -8.59 6.84 -12.89
N GLN A 44 -7.56 6.11 -12.46
CA GLN A 44 -6.22 6.10 -13.04
C GLN A 44 -5.76 4.65 -13.21
N THR A 45 -4.82 4.40 -14.12
CA THR A 45 -4.28 3.06 -14.29
C THR A 45 -3.46 2.65 -13.07
N TRP A 46 -3.34 1.34 -12.84
CA TRP A 46 -2.49 0.82 -11.76
C TRP A 46 -1.00 1.05 -12.04
N ASP A 47 -0.59 1.12 -13.31
CA ASP A 47 0.76 1.48 -13.72
C ASP A 47 1.08 2.92 -13.33
N ASP A 48 0.21 3.87 -13.67
CA ASP A 48 0.39 5.28 -13.30
C ASP A 48 0.42 5.46 -11.77
N TYR A 49 -0.44 4.73 -11.06
CA TYR A 49 -0.47 4.81 -9.60
C TYR A 49 0.81 4.24 -8.98
N THR A 50 1.32 3.14 -9.53
CA THR A 50 2.59 2.54 -9.11
C THR A 50 3.75 3.49 -9.38
N ALA A 51 3.83 4.06 -10.59
CA ALA A 51 4.88 5.00 -10.97
C ALA A 51 4.87 6.25 -10.08
N LYS A 52 3.68 6.79 -9.77
CA LYS A 52 3.53 7.92 -8.84
C LYS A 52 4.02 7.59 -7.43
N THR A 53 3.70 6.39 -6.94
CA THR A 53 4.16 5.90 -5.63
C THR A 53 5.67 5.67 -5.60
N ALA A 54 6.23 5.09 -6.66
CA ALA A 54 7.67 4.92 -6.81
C ALA A 54 8.40 6.26 -6.79
N ALA A 55 7.92 7.24 -7.57
CA ALA A 55 8.54 8.55 -7.67
C ALA A 55 8.62 9.29 -6.32
N VAL A 56 7.56 9.22 -5.50
CA VAL A 56 7.54 9.93 -4.21
C VAL A 56 8.41 9.26 -3.15
N LEU A 57 8.62 7.94 -3.24
CA LEU A 57 9.41 7.18 -2.26
C LEU A 57 10.86 6.95 -2.69
N ALA A 58 11.20 7.19 -3.96
CA ALA A 58 12.57 7.10 -4.47
C ALA A 58 13.60 7.92 -3.66
N PRO A 59 13.30 9.16 -3.19
CA PRO A 59 14.23 9.91 -2.34
C PRO A 59 14.53 9.24 -0.99
N LEU A 60 13.66 8.33 -0.51
CA LEU A 60 13.89 7.53 0.69
C LEU A 60 14.65 6.22 0.42
N GLY A 61 15.05 5.99 -0.84
CA GLY A 61 15.73 4.78 -1.29
C GLY A 61 14.81 3.56 -1.45
N VAL A 62 13.50 3.74 -1.44
CA VAL A 62 12.54 2.63 -1.57
C VAL A 62 12.33 2.30 -3.06
N SER A 63 12.58 1.04 -3.42
CA SER A 63 12.22 0.48 -4.72
C SER A 63 10.80 -0.08 -4.65
N VAL A 64 9.93 0.39 -5.54
CA VAL A 64 8.49 0.04 -5.54
C VAL A 64 8.16 -0.80 -6.77
N THR A 65 7.60 -1.99 -6.54
CA THR A 65 7.08 -2.87 -7.60
C THR A 65 5.56 -2.97 -7.48
N GLY A 66 4.84 -2.66 -8.55
CA GLY A 66 3.38 -2.82 -8.59
C GLY A 66 2.99 -4.29 -8.63
N ILE A 67 2.14 -4.74 -7.71
CA ILE A 67 1.81 -6.16 -7.58
C ILE A 67 1.00 -6.71 -8.77
N HIS A 68 0.41 -5.82 -9.58
CA HIS A 68 -0.38 -6.19 -10.75
C HIS A 68 0.49 -6.53 -11.97
N SER A 69 1.77 -6.17 -11.98
CA SER A 69 2.68 -6.39 -13.11
C SER A 69 3.63 -7.59 -12.94
N VAL A 70 3.62 -8.24 -11.78
CA VAL A 70 4.46 -9.42 -11.50
C VAL A 70 3.75 -10.72 -11.90
N VAL A 71 4.55 -11.71 -12.32
CA VAL A 71 4.03 -13.03 -12.71
C VAL A 71 3.52 -13.82 -11.51
N ASP A 72 4.25 -13.79 -10.39
CA ASP A 72 3.89 -14.45 -9.14
C ASP A 72 3.69 -13.41 -8.02
N PRO A 73 2.47 -12.90 -7.83
CA PRO A 73 2.19 -11.89 -6.82
C PRO A 73 2.31 -12.42 -5.39
N VAL A 74 2.09 -13.72 -5.16
CA VAL A 74 2.22 -14.30 -3.82
C VAL A 74 3.69 -14.33 -3.42
N ALA A 75 4.55 -14.86 -4.29
CA ALA A 75 5.99 -14.87 -4.05
C ALA A 75 6.57 -13.45 -3.93
N ALA A 76 6.07 -12.49 -4.71
CA ALA A 76 6.50 -11.09 -4.60
C ALA A 76 6.16 -10.49 -3.23
N ILE A 77 4.97 -10.77 -2.68
CA ILE A 77 4.58 -10.32 -1.34
C ILE A 77 5.41 -11.03 -0.26
N GLU A 78 5.62 -12.35 -0.38
CA GLU A 78 6.33 -13.14 0.64
C GLU A 78 7.79 -12.72 0.83
N ASN A 79 8.40 -12.13 -0.20
CA ASN A 79 9.78 -11.64 -0.20
C ASN A 79 9.88 -10.11 0.00
N ALA A 80 8.75 -9.41 0.13
CA ALA A 80 8.76 -7.96 0.29
C ALA A 80 9.14 -7.56 1.72
N GLU A 81 9.95 -6.50 1.83
CA GLU A 81 10.24 -5.88 3.13
C GLU A 81 9.15 -4.89 3.54
N ILE A 82 8.43 -4.35 2.56
CA ILE A 82 7.39 -3.33 2.74
C ILE A 82 6.18 -3.68 1.86
N VAL A 83 4.99 -3.64 2.43
CA VAL A 83 3.71 -3.73 1.71
C VAL A 83 3.03 -2.37 1.76
N ILE A 84 2.86 -1.75 0.59
CA ILE A 84 2.24 -0.43 0.46
C ILE A 84 0.86 -0.61 -0.16
N VAL A 85 -0.18 -0.08 0.47
CA VAL A 85 -1.57 -0.19 0.01
C VAL A 85 -2.17 1.18 -0.24
N GLY A 86 -2.50 1.43 -1.51
CA GLY A 86 -3.01 2.73 -1.93
C GLY A 86 -4.46 3.02 -1.50
N GLY A 87 -4.78 4.31 -1.42
CA GLY A 87 -6.14 4.83 -1.29
C GLY A 87 -6.91 4.83 -2.61
N GLY A 88 -8.24 4.96 -2.52
CA GLY A 88 -9.18 4.85 -3.64
C GLY A 88 -10.47 4.20 -3.14
N ASN A 89 -11.11 3.32 -3.92
CA ASN A 89 -12.30 2.60 -3.49
C ASN A 89 -11.95 1.32 -2.70
N THR A 90 -12.39 1.24 -1.44
CA THR A 90 -12.12 0.13 -0.51
C THR A 90 -12.78 -1.18 -0.95
N PHE A 91 -13.96 -1.15 -1.56
CA PHE A 91 -14.63 -2.36 -2.04
C PHE A 91 -13.88 -2.99 -3.22
N GLN A 92 -13.45 -2.18 -4.19
CA GLN A 92 -12.61 -2.64 -5.30
C GLN A 92 -11.28 -3.21 -4.80
N LEU A 93 -10.63 -2.53 -3.86
CA LEU A 93 -9.40 -3.00 -3.21
C LEU A 93 -9.60 -4.38 -2.59
N LEU A 94 -10.61 -4.54 -1.73
CA LEU A 94 -10.89 -5.81 -1.07
C LEU A 94 -11.24 -6.91 -2.07
N LYS A 95 -12.05 -6.60 -3.08
CA LYS A 95 -12.44 -7.53 -4.15
C LYS A 95 -11.21 -8.08 -4.87
N GLN A 96 -10.35 -7.20 -5.39
CA GLN A 96 -9.16 -7.60 -6.14
C GLN A 96 -8.17 -8.38 -5.27
N CYS A 97 -7.92 -7.94 -4.04
CA CYS A 97 -7.03 -8.66 -3.12
C CYS A 97 -7.57 -10.06 -2.79
N ARG A 98 -8.90 -10.22 -2.63
CA ARG A 98 -9.51 -11.52 -2.35
C ARG A 98 -9.48 -12.44 -3.57
N GLU A 99 -9.90 -11.94 -4.74
CA GLU A 99 -9.94 -12.72 -5.99
C GLU A 99 -8.56 -13.21 -6.42
N ARG A 100 -7.51 -12.44 -6.12
CA ARG A 100 -6.11 -12.78 -6.40
C ARG A 100 -5.44 -13.58 -5.28
N GLY A 101 -6.16 -13.89 -4.19
CA GLY A 101 -5.62 -14.67 -3.07
C GLY A 101 -4.55 -13.96 -2.24
N LEU A 102 -4.52 -12.62 -2.24
CA LEU A 102 -3.42 -11.83 -1.65
C LEU A 102 -3.63 -11.47 -0.16
N LEU A 103 -4.85 -11.60 0.36
CA LEU A 103 -5.16 -11.19 1.74
C LEU A 103 -4.34 -11.94 2.80
N ALA A 104 -4.23 -13.26 2.67
CA ALA A 104 -3.43 -14.07 3.59
C ALA A 104 -1.92 -13.79 3.43
N PRO A 105 -1.32 -13.82 2.21
CA PRO A 105 0.08 -13.45 2.00
C PRO A 105 0.47 -12.08 2.59
N ILE A 106 -0.37 -11.04 2.38
CA ILE A 106 -0.14 -9.71 2.96
C ILE A 106 -0.11 -9.77 4.48
N THR A 107 -1.10 -10.45 5.08
CA THR A 107 -1.20 -10.57 6.54
C THR A 107 0.03 -11.30 7.11
N ASP A 108 0.45 -12.39 6.46
CA ASP A 108 1.51 -13.25 6.94
C ASP A 108 2.89 -12.59 6.83
N VAL A 109 3.19 -11.89 5.73
CA VAL A 109 4.47 -11.17 5.61
C VAL A 109 4.58 -10.02 6.61
N VAL A 110 3.49 -9.30 6.88
CA VAL A 110 3.46 -8.21 7.88
C VAL A 110 3.64 -8.77 9.30
N LYS A 111 3.01 -9.92 9.62
CA LYS A 111 3.25 -10.62 10.89
C LYS A 111 4.69 -11.09 11.05
N ARG A 112 5.37 -11.44 9.94
CA ARG A 112 6.79 -11.82 9.92
C ARG A 112 7.76 -10.62 9.98
N GLY A 113 7.28 -9.38 9.99
CA GLY A 113 8.09 -8.19 10.24
C GLY A 113 8.25 -7.23 9.04
N ALA A 114 7.57 -7.49 7.93
CA ALA A 114 7.44 -6.49 6.87
C ALA A 114 6.66 -5.26 7.37
N LEU A 115 7.05 -4.08 6.89
CA LEU A 115 6.37 -2.83 7.20
C LEU A 115 5.12 -2.69 6.33
N TYR A 116 3.97 -2.44 6.93
CA TYR A 116 2.75 -2.09 6.19
C TYR A 116 2.57 -0.57 6.16
N ILE A 117 2.34 -0.01 4.97
CA ILE A 117 1.99 1.41 4.81
C ILE A 117 0.67 1.49 4.06
N GLY A 118 -0.37 2.04 4.68
CA GLY A 118 -1.68 2.19 4.05
C GLY A 118 -2.25 3.58 4.27
N TRP A 119 -2.86 4.16 3.24
CA TRP A 119 -3.60 5.42 3.38
C TRP A 119 -5.05 5.27 2.91
N SER A 120 -5.99 5.91 3.61
CA SER A 120 -7.42 5.90 3.27
C SER A 120 -7.95 4.46 3.13
N ALA A 121 -8.31 4.00 1.92
CA ALA A 121 -8.71 2.61 1.67
C ALA A 121 -7.66 1.58 2.15
N GLY A 122 -6.36 1.89 2.03
CA GLY A 122 -5.29 1.04 2.56
C GLY A 122 -5.27 0.97 4.09
N ALA A 123 -5.72 2.02 4.78
CA ALA A 123 -5.90 1.98 6.23
C ALA A 123 -7.11 1.12 6.61
N ASN A 124 -8.22 1.20 5.86
CA ASN A 124 -9.37 0.33 6.05
C ASN A 124 -9.01 -1.16 5.87
N LEU A 125 -8.17 -1.50 4.89
CA LEU A 125 -7.80 -2.89 4.60
C LEU A 125 -6.97 -3.54 5.72
N ALA A 126 -6.27 -2.74 6.53
CA ALA A 126 -5.51 -3.24 7.69
C ALA A 126 -6.41 -3.66 8.87
N CYS A 127 -7.68 -3.25 8.88
CA CYS A 127 -8.63 -3.56 9.95
C CYS A 127 -9.23 -4.97 9.80
N PRO A 128 -9.84 -5.54 10.86
CA PRO A 128 -10.53 -6.83 10.77
C PRO A 128 -11.65 -6.88 9.71
N THR A 129 -12.26 -5.73 9.39
CA THR A 129 -13.30 -5.60 8.37
C THR A 129 -13.26 -4.20 7.74
N ILE A 130 -13.81 -4.06 6.53
CA ILE A 130 -13.97 -2.76 5.85
C ILE A 130 -15.28 -2.02 6.21
N ARG A 131 -16.00 -2.44 7.26
CA ARG A 131 -17.36 -1.94 7.60
C ARG A 131 -17.45 -0.46 7.97
N THR A 132 -16.31 0.19 8.18
CA THR A 132 -16.21 1.61 8.49
C THR A 132 -15.68 2.43 7.32
N THR A 133 -15.64 1.86 6.11
CA THR A 133 -15.34 2.65 4.91
C THR A 133 -16.47 3.64 4.63
N ASN A 134 -16.10 4.82 4.14
CA ASN A 134 -17.03 5.83 3.66
C ASN A 134 -17.29 5.72 2.14
N ASP A 135 -16.65 4.75 1.48
CA ASP A 135 -16.74 4.59 0.04
C ASP A 135 -18.11 4.04 -0.37
N MET A 136 -18.52 4.35 -1.60
CA MET A 136 -19.70 3.75 -2.23
C MET A 136 -19.40 2.30 -2.65
N PRO A 137 -20.29 1.34 -2.39
CA PRO A 137 -20.15 -0.05 -2.83
C PRO A 137 -20.38 -0.24 -4.34
#